data_AF-A0A6M4AQD2-F1
#
_entry.id   AF-A0A6M4AQD2-F1
#
_cell.length_a   1.000
_cell.length_b   1.000
_cell.length_c   1.000
_cell.angle_alpha   90.00
_cell.angle_beta   90.00
_cell.angle_gamma   90.00
#
_symmetry.space_group_name_H-M   'P 1'
#
loop_
_entity.id
_entity.type
_entity.pdbx_description
1 polymer ?
#
loop_
_entity_poly.entity_id
_entity_poly.type
_entity_poly.pdbx_seq_one_letter_code
_entity_poly.pdbx_strand_id
1 'polypeptide(L)'
;MVGLALLVGGGAPGGWLAVQAGAGVLAMALFLPLVRRWLPRLSTALLFAVPLALLATRFLDEGTDGVHRWLRLGPVQLHIGLLLLPALLTVDARGDNRASSVSLVACGMIIGRQPDFGMAVALAMAVAAILVVRRDQRDLMLVLGALLAFPASWSNDSLQPVAMVEHVLTDSWQWTAWTGPLALMGALILPAALLWRGFIEPAMRLPAVTLVGLWFGLLLASLIGHYPVPLLGYGASAVLGWALALAWMEVPAVEATLRA
;
A
#
# COMPACT_ATOMS: atom_id res chain seq x y z
N MET A 1 9.80 10.44 -6.99
CA MET A 1 11.11 11.03 -7.37
C MET A 1 12.27 10.18 -6.86
N VAL A 2 12.31 9.81 -5.57
CA VAL A 2 13.35 8.93 -5.00
C VAL A 2 13.50 7.59 -5.75
N GLY A 3 12.41 6.82 -5.92
CA GLY A 3 12.48 5.55 -6.64
C GLY A 3 13.00 5.68 -8.08
N LEU A 4 12.59 6.72 -8.82
CA LEU A 4 13.11 6.97 -10.17
C LEU A 4 14.63 7.23 -10.16
N ALA A 5 15.12 8.02 -9.20
CA ALA A 5 16.55 8.26 -9.05
C ALA A 5 17.29 6.96 -8.68
N LEU A 6 16.75 6.15 -7.77
CA LEU A 6 17.33 4.85 -7.43
C LEU A 6 17.43 3.93 -8.65
N LEU A 7 16.40 3.88 -9.51
CA LEU A 7 16.45 3.12 -10.76
C LEU A 7 17.54 3.62 -11.72
N VAL A 8 17.74 4.93 -11.82
CA VAL A 8 18.84 5.50 -12.62
C VAL A 8 20.20 5.11 -12.04
N GLY A 9 20.37 5.27 -10.72
CA GLY A 9 21.62 4.91 -10.05
C GLY A 9 21.93 3.40 -10.09
N GLY A 10 20.89 2.58 -10.12
CA GLY A 10 20.99 1.13 -10.28
C GLY A 10 21.17 0.63 -11.73
N GLY A 11 21.13 1.53 -12.73
CA GLY A 11 21.28 1.15 -14.14
C GLY A 11 20.08 0.43 -14.73
N ALA A 12 18.86 0.73 -14.26
CA ALA A 12 17.63 0.11 -14.74
C ALA A 12 17.40 0.36 -16.25
N PRO A 13 16.78 -0.59 -16.98
CA PRO A 13 16.41 -0.39 -18.38
C PRO A 13 15.48 0.82 -18.59
N GLY A 14 15.62 1.49 -19.73
CA GLY A 14 14.82 2.70 -20.04
C GLY A 14 13.31 2.49 -19.99
N GLY A 15 12.82 1.28 -20.32
CA GLY A 15 11.40 0.93 -20.19
C GLY A 15 10.88 0.98 -18.74
N TRP A 16 11.71 0.61 -17.77
CA TRP A 16 11.33 0.65 -16.34
C TRP A 16 11.23 2.09 -15.85
N LEU A 17 12.15 2.95 -16.29
CA LEU A 17 12.12 4.39 -16.03
C LEU A 17 10.84 5.01 -16.61
N ALA A 18 10.46 4.64 -17.83
CA ALA A 18 9.24 5.15 -18.48
C ALA A 18 7.97 4.74 -17.71
N VAL A 19 7.86 3.47 -17.29
CA VAL A 19 6.72 3.00 -16.48
C VAL A 19 6.68 3.72 -15.13
N GLN A 20 7.82 3.86 -14.46
CA GLN A 20 7.87 4.52 -13.15
C GLN A 20 7.54 6.02 -13.23
N ALA A 21 8.06 6.70 -14.25
CA ALA A 21 7.75 8.10 -14.52
C ALA A 21 6.27 8.29 -14.89
N GLY A 22 5.72 7.43 -15.75
CA GLY A 22 4.31 7.44 -16.12
C GLY A 22 3.39 7.24 -14.93
N ALA A 23 3.71 6.29 -14.03
CA ALA A 23 2.99 6.11 -12.78
C ALA A 23 3.06 7.37 -11.90
N GLY A 24 4.22 8.06 -11.87
CA GLY A 24 4.38 9.34 -11.19
C GLY A 24 3.49 10.46 -11.75
N VAL A 25 3.40 10.59 -13.07
CA VAL A 25 2.53 11.57 -13.74
C VAL A 25 1.06 11.29 -13.43
N LEU A 26 0.63 10.02 -13.52
CA LEU A 26 -0.73 9.61 -13.17
C LEU A 26 -1.03 9.85 -11.68
N ALA A 27 -0.07 9.56 -10.79
CA ALA A 27 -0.18 9.88 -9.37
C ALA A 27 -0.38 11.39 -9.13
N MET A 28 0.34 12.26 -9.84
CA MET A 28 0.14 13.71 -9.77
C MET A 28 -1.25 14.13 -10.26
N ALA A 29 -1.77 13.47 -11.30
CA ALA A 29 -3.11 13.77 -11.82
C ALA A 29 -4.23 13.50 -10.80
N LEU A 30 -4.04 12.58 -9.85
CA LEU A 30 -5.01 12.31 -8.76
C LEU A 30 -5.22 13.53 -7.84
N PHE A 31 -4.27 14.46 -7.78
CA PHE A 31 -4.36 15.68 -6.99
C PHE A 31 -5.04 16.84 -7.73
N LEU A 32 -5.37 16.68 -9.02
CA LEU A 32 -6.11 17.70 -9.77
C LEU A 32 -7.52 17.87 -9.18
N PRO A 33 -8.03 19.10 -9.00
CA PRO A 33 -9.35 19.35 -8.41
C PRO A 33 -10.50 18.62 -9.13
N LEU A 34 -10.39 18.50 -10.46
CA LEU A 34 -11.36 17.80 -11.31
C LEU A 34 -11.48 16.31 -10.99
N VAL A 35 -10.39 15.66 -10.58
CA VAL A 35 -10.34 14.24 -10.23
C VAL A 35 -10.73 14.08 -8.76
N ARG A 36 -10.09 14.85 -7.87
CA ARG A 36 -10.27 14.75 -6.42
C ARG A 36 -11.72 14.96 -5.96
N ARG A 37 -12.51 15.78 -6.66
CA ARG A 37 -13.95 15.97 -6.35
C ARG A 37 -14.80 14.69 -6.44
N TRP A 38 -14.33 13.66 -7.15
CA TRP A 38 -15.05 12.40 -7.30
C TRP A 38 -14.72 11.37 -6.21
N LEU A 39 -13.53 11.45 -5.61
CA LEU A 39 -13.07 10.52 -4.59
C LEU A 39 -14.10 10.28 -3.47
N PRO A 40 -14.71 11.30 -2.82
CA PRO A 40 -15.68 11.03 -1.76
C PRO A 40 -16.85 10.17 -2.22
N ARG A 41 -17.34 10.34 -3.46
CA ARG A 41 -18.43 9.54 -4.03
C ARG A 41 -18.04 8.09 -4.30
N LEU A 42 -16.75 7.82 -4.49
CA LEU A 42 -16.21 6.49 -4.74
C LEU A 42 -15.91 5.71 -3.44
N SER A 43 -16.06 6.33 -2.26
CA SER A 43 -15.66 5.70 -0.98
C SER A 43 -16.43 4.41 -0.73
N THR A 44 -17.75 4.44 -0.92
CA THR A 44 -18.60 3.25 -0.78
C THR A 44 -18.27 2.19 -1.82
N ALA A 45 -18.02 2.60 -3.08
CA ALA A 45 -17.63 1.67 -4.13
C ALA A 45 -16.30 0.98 -3.82
N LEU A 46 -15.35 1.71 -3.22
CA LEU A 46 -14.04 1.17 -2.82
C LEU A 46 -14.19 0.01 -1.81
N LEU A 47 -15.13 0.10 -0.86
CA LEU A 47 -15.36 -0.95 0.14
C LEU A 47 -15.71 -2.31 -0.48
N PHE A 48 -16.36 -2.31 -1.65
CA PHE A 48 -16.67 -3.55 -2.36
C PHE A 48 -15.62 -3.87 -3.41
N ALA A 49 -15.08 -2.85 -4.09
CA ALA A 49 -14.14 -3.03 -5.19
C ALA A 49 -12.81 -3.64 -4.73
N VAL A 50 -12.27 -3.27 -3.56
CA VAL A 50 -10.97 -3.79 -3.10
C VAL A 50 -11.00 -5.30 -2.82
N PRO A 51 -11.89 -5.84 -1.96
CA PRO A 51 -11.92 -7.28 -1.72
C PRO A 51 -12.29 -8.06 -2.99
N LEU A 52 -13.17 -7.53 -3.85
CA LEU A 52 -13.48 -8.16 -5.14
C LEU A 52 -12.29 -8.16 -6.10
N ALA A 53 -11.52 -7.07 -6.18
CA ALA A 53 -10.33 -6.98 -7.02
C ALA A 53 -9.23 -7.93 -6.52
N LEU A 54 -9.03 -8.03 -5.20
CA LEU A 54 -8.16 -9.04 -4.62
C LEU A 54 -8.65 -10.44 -4.99
N LEU A 55 -9.92 -10.77 -4.74
CA LEU A 55 -10.45 -12.09 -5.09
C LEU A 55 -10.30 -12.41 -6.59
N ALA A 56 -10.49 -11.41 -7.45
CA ALA A 56 -10.37 -11.55 -8.90
C ALA A 56 -8.96 -11.92 -9.36
N THR A 57 -7.89 -11.52 -8.64
CA THR A 57 -6.53 -11.94 -9.02
C THR A 57 -6.37 -13.45 -9.01
N ARG A 58 -7.09 -14.17 -8.14
CA ARG A 58 -7.06 -15.65 -8.13
C ARG A 58 -7.53 -16.29 -9.44
N PHE A 59 -8.36 -15.59 -10.20
CA PHE A 59 -8.96 -16.11 -11.44
C PHE A 59 -8.37 -15.46 -12.69
N LEU A 60 -7.90 -14.22 -12.58
CA LEU A 60 -7.43 -13.41 -13.71
C LEU A 60 -5.90 -13.33 -13.79
N ASP A 61 -5.18 -13.60 -12.71
CA ASP A 61 -3.73 -13.71 -12.72
C ASP A 61 -3.37 -15.11 -13.19
N GLU A 62 -2.57 -15.22 -14.25
CA GLU A 62 -1.95 -16.49 -14.67
C GLU A 62 -1.13 -17.10 -13.53
N GLY A 63 -0.67 -16.25 -12.61
CA GLY A 63 0.10 -16.61 -11.44
C GLY A 63 1.58 -16.84 -11.77
N THR A 64 2.41 -16.60 -10.76
CA THR A 64 3.84 -16.96 -10.80
C THR A 64 4.08 -17.91 -9.63
N ASP A 65 4.55 -19.12 -9.91
CA ASP A 65 4.78 -20.17 -8.90
C ASP A 65 3.58 -20.41 -7.95
N GLY A 66 2.35 -20.36 -8.49
CA GLY A 66 1.11 -20.55 -7.72
C GLY A 66 0.67 -19.34 -6.89
N VAL A 67 1.36 -18.20 -7.00
CA VAL A 67 1.01 -16.93 -6.36
C VAL A 67 0.22 -16.06 -7.34
N HIS A 68 -0.98 -15.64 -6.93
CA HIS A 68 -1.94 -14.89 -7.77
C HIS A 68 -2.29 -13.55 -7.12
N ARG A 69 -1.39 -12.57 -7.16
CA ARG A 69 -1.55 -11.25 -6.49
C ARG A 69 -1.48 -10.05 -7.44
N TRP A 70 -1.37 -10.29 -8.75
CA TRP A 70 -1.23 -9.26 -9.76
C TRP A 70 -2.32 -9.28 -10.83
N LEU A 71 -2.57 -8.12 -11.45
CA LEU A 71 -3.29 -8.03 -12.73
C LEU A 71 -2.35 -7.47 -13.79
N ARG A 72 -2.32 -8.11 -14.95
CA ARG A 72 -1.55 -7.66 -16.11
C ARG A 72 -2.40 -6.70 -16.95
N LEU A 73 -1.89 -5.49 -17.17
CA LEU A 73 -2.47 -4.47 -18.04
C LEU A 73 -1.44 -4.14 -19.13
N GLY A 74 -1.48 -4.91 -20.22
CA GLY A 74 -0.47 -4.82 -21.28
C GLY A 74 0.93 -5.11 -20.73
N PRO A 75 1.92 -4.20 -20.88
CA PRO A 75 3.29 -4.42 -20.41
C PRO A 75 3.48 -4.17 -18.90
N VAL A 76 2.44 -3.71 -18.19
CA VAL A 76 2.53 -3.36 -16.78
C VAL A 76 1.81 -4.41 -15.94
N GLN A 77 2.48 -4.87 -14.89
CA GLN A 77 1.90 -5.76 -13.88
C GLN A 77 1.58 -4.95 -12.61
N LEU A 78 0.33 -5.01 -12.17
CA LEU A 78 -0.16 -4.27 -11.01
C LEU A 78 -0.48 -5.20 -9.85
N HIS A 79 0.23 -5.01 -8.74
CA HIS A 79 -0.04 -5.69 -7.48
C HIS A 79 -1.24 -5.05 -6.80
N ILE A 80 -2.34 -5.80 -6.67
CA ILE A 80 -3.63 -5.21 -6.26
C ILE A 80 -3.65 -4.76 -4.80
N GLY A 81 -3.00 -5.52 -3.90
CA GLY A 81 -2.82 -5.11 -2.50
C GLY A 81 -2.14 -3.75 -2.36
N LEU A 82 -0.96 -3.58 -2.96
CA LEU A 82 -0.22 -2.31 -2.97
C LEU A 82 -0.96 -1.17 -3.66
N LEU A 83 -1.80 -1.46 -4.67
CA LEU A 83 -2.54 -0.45 -5.41
C LEU A 83 -3.76 0.09 -4.65
N LEU A 84 -4.54 -0.77 -3.99
CA LEU A 84 -5.87 -0.40 -3.49
C LEU A 84 -5.99 -0.36 -1.97
N LEU A 85 -5.22 -1.19 -1.24
CA LEU A 85 -5.34 -1.30 0.21
C LEU A 85 -4.97 0.01 0.97
N PRO A 86 -3.95 0.79 0.56
CA PRO A 86 -3.65 2.08 1.20
C PRO A 86 -4.86 3.04 1.22
N ALA A 87 -5.63 3.07 0.11
CA ALA A 87 -6.80 3.93 0.00
C ALA A 87 -7.97 3.44 0.86
N LEU A 88 -8.23 2.13 0.88
CA LEU A 88 -9.27 1.54 1.74
C LEU A 88 -9.01 1.81 3.23
N LEU A 89 -7.75 1.65 3.67
CA LEU A 89 -7.34 1.96 5.04
C LEU A 89 -7.52 3.44 5.37
N THR A 90 -7.25 4.33 4.42
CA THR A 90 -7.48 5.77 4.59
C THR A 90 -8.97 6.10 4.73
N VAL A 91 -9.83 5.44 3.93
CA VAL A 91 -11.30 5.59 4.02
C VAL A 91 -11.80 5.14 5.39
N ASP A 92 -11.35 3.97 5.87
CA ASP A 92 -11.71 3.48 7.20
C ASP A 92 -11.28 4.45 8.31
N ALA A 93 -10.03 4.92 8.24
CA ALA A 93 -9.46 5.85 9.21
C ALA A 93 -10.20 7.20 9.26
N ARG A 94 -10.76 7.67 8.13
CA ARG A 94 -11.51 8.94 8.08
C ARG A 94 -12.98 8.81 8.50
N GLY A 95 -13.61 7.67 8.21
CA GLY A 95 -15.08 7.54 8.25
C GLY A 95 -15.66 6.69 9.38
N ASP A 96 -14.84 5.94 10.12
CA ASP A 96 -15.27 4.95 11.14
C ASP A 96 -16.57 4.22 10.75
N ASN A 97 -16.48 3.42 9.69
CA ASN A 97 -17.62 2.73 9.10
C ASN A 97 -17.51 1.23 9.31
N ARG A 98 -18.55 0.59 9.85
CA ARG A 98 -18.60 -0.89 9.98
C ARG A 98 -18.36 -1.59 8.65
N ALA A 99 -18.85 -1.02 7.54
CA ALA A 99 -18.65 -1.61 6.21
C ALA A 99 -17.17 -1.60 5.78
N SER A 100 -16.38 -0.59 6.16
CA SER A 100 -14.95 -0.58 5.87
C SER A 100 -14.19 -1.58 6.73
N SER A 101 -14.57 -1.75 8.00
CA SER A 101 -14.01 -2.81 8.86
C SER A 101 -14.29 -4.21 8.28
N VAL A 102 -15.53 -4.48 7.85
CA VAL A 102 -15.88 -5.76 7.19
C VAL A 102 -15.08 -5.97 5.91
N SER A 103 -14.91 -4.91 5.10
CA SER A 103 -14.06 -4.96 3.90
C SER A 103 -12.60 -5.30 4.24
N LEU A 104 -12.03 -4.72 5.30
CA LEU A 104 -10.66 -5.00 5.73
C LEU A 104 -10.49 -6.44 6.23
N VAL A 105 -11.46 -6.99 6.97
CA VAL A 105 -11.47 -8.42 7.34
C VAL A 105 -11.48 -9.29 6.09
N ALA A 106 -12.36 -8.99 5.14
CA ALA A 106 -12.44 -9.74 3.89
C ALA A 106 -11.11 -9.69 3.12
N CYS A 107 -10.47 -8.52 3.05
CA CYS A 107 -9.14 -8.37 2.44
C CYS A 107 -8.10 -9.25 3.16
N GLY A 108 -8.06 -9.23 4.50
CA GLY A 108 -7.13 -10.07 5.27
C GLY A 108 -7.33 -11.56 5.01
N MET A 109 -8.59 -12.03 4.96
CA MET A 109 -8.91 -13.44 4.63
C MET A 109 -8.49 -13.83 3.21
N ILE A 110 -8.62 -12.92 2.24
CA ILE A 110 -8.21 -13.16 0.86
C ILE A 110 -6.69 -13.16 0.74
N ILE A 111 -6.00 -12.17 1.34
CA ILE A 111 -4.54 -12.07 1.37
C ILE A 111 -3.90 -13.31 2.00
N GLY A 112 -4.47 -13.82 3.10
CA GLY A 112 -4.02 -15.06 3.73
C GLY A 112 -4.12 -16.29 2.81
N ARG A 113 -4.95 -16.25 1.76
CA ARG A 113 -5.03 -17.28 0.72
C ARG A 113 -4.23 -16.97 -0.55
N GLN A 114 -3.66 -15.76 -0.69
CA GLN A 114 -2.88 -15.29 -1.85
C GLN A 114 -1.36 -15.47 -1.68
N PRO A 115 -0.96 -16.38 -0.79
CA PRO A 115 0.26 -16.27 0.01
C PRO A 115 1.08 -14.98 -0.15
N ASP A 116 0.58 -13.88 0.41
CA ASP A 116 1.24 -12.58 0.38
C ASP A 116 1.51 -12.11 1.82
N PHE A 117 2.63 -12.58 2.37
CA PHE A 117 3.02 -12.23 3.74
C PHE A 117 3.32 -10.74 3.88
N GLY A 118 3.90 -10.12 2.85
CA GLY A 118 4.22 -8.69 2.87
C GLY A 118 2.98 -7.82 3.09
N MET A 119 1.91 -8.08 2.33
CA MET A 119 0.64 -7.38 2.53
C MET A 119 -0.07 -7.78 3.82
N ALA A 120 0.06 -9.04 4.29
CA ALA A 120 -0.52 -9.47 5.56
C ALA A 120 0.09 -8.72 6.75
N VAL A 121 1.42 -8.61 6.80
CA VAL A 121 2.14 -7.83 7.83
C VAL A 121 1.77 -6.35 7.74
N ALA A 122 1.75 -5.80 6.53
CA ALA A 122 1.37 -4.42 6.28
C ALA A 122 -0.04 -4.10 6.80
N LEU A 123 -1.02 -4.94 6.49
CA LEU A 123 -2.40 -4.78 6.94
C LEU A 123 -2.50 -4.85 8.47
N ALA A 124 -1.86 -5.84 9.09
CA ALA A 124 -1.89 -5.97 10.55
C ALA A 124 -1.24 -4.78 11.26
N MET A 125 -0.11 -4.28 10.76
CA MET A 125 0.55 -3.10 11.34
C MET A 125 -0.30 -1.83 11.16
N ALA A 126 -0.99 -1.68 10.03
CA ALA A 126 -1.91 -0.56 9.80
C ALA A 126 -3.10 -0.59 10.78
N VAL A 127 -3.74 -1.75 10.94
CA VAL A 127 -4.88 -1.91 11.87
C VAL A 127 -4.43 -1.82 13.33
N ALA A 128 -3.25 -2.33 13.67
CA ALA A 128 -2.69 -2.15 15.02
C ALA A 128 -2.47 -0.67 15.35
N ALA A 129 -2.01 0.13 14.38
CA ALA A 129 -1.90 1.58 14.56
C ALA A 129 -3.27 2.26 14.78
N ILE A 130 -4.32 1.81 14.07
CA ILE A 130 -5.70 2.26 14.32
C ILE A 130 -6.13 1.91 15.75
N LEU A 131 -5.96 0.65 16.16
CA LEU A 131 -6.33 0.15 17.49
C LEU A 131 -5.65 0.94 18.61
N VAL A 132 -4.36 1.27 18.48
CA VAL A 132 -3.62 2.04 19.49
C VAL A 132 -4.21 3.44 19.69
N VAL A 133 -4.77 4.04 18.63
CA VAL A 133 -5.34 5.39 18.68
C VAL A 133 -6.82 5.38 19.06
N ARG A 134 -7.66 4.56 18.40
CA ARG A 134 -9.11 4.47 18.67
C ARG A 134 -9.43 3.69 19.94
N ARG A 135 -8.66 2.63 20.25
CA ARG A 135 -8.87 1.69 21.35
C ARG A 135 -10.26 1.03 21.37
N ASP A 136 -10.80 0.72 20.20
CA ASP A 136 -12.10 0.03 20.05
C ASP A 136 -11.92 -1.51 20.01
N GLN A 137 -12.89 -2.24 20.56
CA GLN A 137 -12.96 -3.70 20.48
C GLN A 137 -13.07 -4.22 19.05
N ARG A 138 -13.69 -3.46 18.14
CA ARG A 138 -13.77 -3.80 16.72
C ARG A 138 -12.39 -3.84 16.09
N ASP A 139 -11.57 -2.83 16.34
CA ASP A 139 -10.20 -2.78 15.82
C ASP A 139 -9.35 -3.92 16.39
N LEU A 140 -9.62 -4.34 17.64
CA LEU A 140 -8.98 -5.53 18.21
C LEU A 140 -9.36 -6.79 17.44
N MET A 141 -10.63 -6.98 17.08
CA MET A 141 -11.06 -8.10 16.25
C MET A 141 -10.44 -8.05 14.83
N LEU A 142 -10.29 -6.85 14.26
CA LEU A 142 -9.59 -6.66 12.98
C LEU A 142 -8.12 -7.10 13.08
N VAL A 143 -7.42 -6.72 14.14
CA VAL A 143 -6.03 -7.14 14.38
C VAL A 143 -5.96 -8.66 14.50
N LEU A 144 -6.81 -9.27 15.33
CA LEU A 144 -6.82 -10.72 15.51
C LEU A 144 -7.11 -11.44 14.19
N GLY A 145 -8.07 -10.97 13.40
CA GLY A 145 -8.38 -11.51 12.07
C GLY A 145 -7.21 -11.38 11.08
N ALA A 146 -6.52 -10.23 11.08
CA ALA A 146 -5.34 -10.02 10.25
C ALA A 146 -4.18 -10.95 10.65
N LEU A 147 -3.97 -11.16 11.95
CA LEU A 147 -2.93 -12.07 12.47
C LEU A 147 -3.18 -13.53 12.07
N LEU A 148 -4.44 -13.97 11.94
CA LEU A 148 -4.75 -15.32 11.47
C LEU A 148 -4.34 -15.56 10.00
N ALA A 149 -4.14 -14.50 9.20
CA ALA A 149 -3.65 -14.62 7.83
C ALA A 149 -2.13 -14.87 7.73
N PHE A 150 -1.38 -14.69 8.83
CA PHE A 150 0.09 -14.76 8.81
C PHE A 150 0.64 -16.16 8.53
N PRO A 151 0.21 -17.24 9.22
CA PRO A 151 0.83 -18.55 9.02
C PRO A 151 0.57 -19.10 7.62
N ALA A 152 -0.64 -18.87 7.08
CA ALA A 152 -1.02 -19.32 5.75
C ALA A 152 -0.30 -18.56 4.62
N SER A 153 0.08 -17.29 4.86
CA SER A 153 0.77 -16.47 3.88
C SER A 153 2.28 -16.70 3.85
N TRP A 154 2.91 -17.01 4.99
CA TRP A 154 4.35 -17.25 5.06
C TRP A 154 4.79 -18.55 4.38
N SER A 155 4.05 -19.64 4.56
CA SER A 155 4.53 -20.99 4.20
C SER A 155 4.59 -21.30 2.70
N ASN A 156 4.15 -20.37 1.85
CA ASN A 156 3.81 -20.65 0.45
C ASN A 156 4.37 -19.61 -0.54
N ASP A 157 5.14 -18.61 -0.10
CA ASP A 157 5.77 -17.65 -1.01
C ASP A 157 7.17 -18.15 -1.42
N SER A 158 7.25 -18.77 -2.61
CA SER A 158 8.49 -19.32 -3.19
C SER A 158 9.13 -18.41 -4.23
N LEU A 159 8.63 -17.18 -4.36
CA LEU A 159 9.03 -16.29 -5.44
C LEU A 159 10.47 -15.83 -5.29
N GLN A 160 11.19 -15.88 -6.41
CA GLN A 160 12.54 -15.36 -6.49
C GLN A 160 12.52 -13.83 -6.49
N PRO A 161 13.53 -13.18 -5.87
CA PRO A 161 13.63 -11.74 -5.89
C PRO A 161 13.90 -11.22 -7.31
N VAL A 162 13.22 -10.14 -7.66
CA VAL A 162 13.34 -9.36 -8.88
C VAL A 162 14.25 -8.15 -8.62
N ALA A 163 15.25 -7.99 -9.49
CA ALA A 163 16.20 -6.89 -9.39
C ALA A 163 15.49 -5.52 -9.39
N MET A 164 15.96 -4.62 -8.51
CA MET A 164 15.43 -3.26 -8.32
C MET A 164 13.97 -3.19 -7.82
N VAL A 165 13.34 -4.30 -7.44
CA VAL A 165 12.00 -4.35 -6.85
C VAL A 165 12.13 -4.73 -5.37
N GLU A 166 12.69 -5.90 -5.09
CA GLU A 166 13.07 -6.38 -3.77
C GLU A 166 14.49 -5.93 -3.41
N HIS A 167 14.84 -5.99 -2.12
CA HIS A 167 16.20 -5.72 -1.59
C HIS A 167 16.80 -4.35 -1.94
N VAL A 168 16.00 -3.41 -2.44
CA VAL A 168 16.46 -2.08 -2.85
C VAL A 168 17.19 -1.33 -1.73
N LEU A 169 16.78 -1.54 -0.48
CA LEU A 169 17.44 -0.90 0.68
C LEU A 169 18.85 -1.42 0.94
N THR A 170 19.13 -2.69 0.65
CA THR A 170 20.44 -3.32 0.83
C THR A 170 21.29 -3.17 -0.41
N ASP A 171 20.72 -3.40 -1.58
CA ASP A 171 21.42 -3.43 -2.86
C ASP A 171 21.87 -2.03 -3.30
N SER A 172 21.09 -1.00 -2.95
CA SER A 172 21.41 0.39 -3.28
C SER A 172 22.74 0.89 -2.70
N TRP A 173 23.29 0.24 -1.66
CA TRP A 173 24.62 0.57 -1.14
C TRP A 173 25.76 0.15 -2.08
N GLN A 174 25.48 -0.76 -3.02
CA GLN A 174 26.47 -1.31 -3.94
C GLN A 174 26.39 -0.70 -5.35
N TRP A 175 25.31 0.00 -5.69
CA TRP A 175 25.14 0.59 -7.03
C TRP A 175 26.03 1.83 -7.24
N THR A 176 25.90 2.83 -6.36
CA THR A 176 26.71 4.07 -6.38
C THR A 176 26.84 4.64 -4.95
N ALA A 177 27.73 5.62 -4.76
CA ALA A 177 27.95 6.23 -3.44
C ALA A 177 26.73 6.96 -2.84
N TRP A 178 25.77 7.39 -3.68
CA TRP A 178 24.61 8.18 -3.22
C TRP A 178 23.31 7.38 -3.12
N THR A 179 23.21 6.21 -3.76
CA THR A 179 21.97 5.41 -3.82
C THR A 179 21.57 4.84 -2.46
N GLY A 180 22.51 4.32 -1.67
CA GLY A 180 22.24 3.82 -0.31
C GLY A 180 21.66 4.90 0.63
N PRO A 181 22.35 6.04 0.81
CA PRO A 181 21.83 7.17 1.58
C PRO A 181 20.47 7.68 1.08
N LEU A 182 20.28 7.74 -0.25
CA LEU A 182 19.03 8.17 -0.85
C LEU A 182 17.88 7.18 -0.56
N ALA A 183 18.14 5.87 -0.60
CA ALA A 183 17.15 4.85 -0.28
C ALA A 183 16.73 4.93 1.20
N LEU A 184 17.69 5.11 2.11
CA LEU A 184 17.41 5.32 3.53
C LEU A 184 16.59 6.59 3.77
N MET A 185 16.95 7.71 3.13
CA MET A 185 16.18 8.95 3.20
C MET A 185 14.75 8.73 2.70
N GLY A 186 14.58 8.04 1.58
CA GLY A 186 13.28 7.67 1.02
C GLY A 186 12.44 6.80 1.96
N ALA A 187 13.07 5.86 2.65
CA ALA A 187 12.43 4.99 3.63
C ALA A 187 11.85 5.75 4.84
N LEU A 188 12.45 6.89 5.19
CA LEU A 188 12.13 7.64 6.41
C LEU A 188 11.30 8.90 6.16
N ILE A 189 11.42 9.54 4.99
CA ILE A 189 10.84 10.85 4.75
C ILE A 189 9.30 10.84 4.71
N LEU A 190 8.70 9.82 4.08
CA LEU A 190 7.24 9.71 3.99
C LEU A 190 6.58 9.46 5.35
N PRO A 191 7.00 8.45 6.15
CA PRO A 191 6.40 8.26 7.47
C PRO A 191 6.65 9.46 8.40
N ALA A 192 7.82 10.09 8.34
CA ALA A 192 8.10 11.31 9.10
C ALA A 192 7.14 12.45 8.73
N ALA A 193 6.91 12.69 7.42
CA ALA A 193 5.98 13.71 6.94
C ALA A 193 4.53 13.42 7.36
N LEU A 194 4.10 12.15 7.31
CA LEU A 194 2.77 11.74 7.76
C LEU A 194 2.59 11.96 9.27
N LEU A 195 3.55 11.53 10.09
CA LEU A 195 3.52 11.75 11.54
C LEU A 195 3.51 13.24 11.89
N TRP A 196 4.35 14.03 11.22
CA TRP A 196 4.39 15.49 11.39
C TRP A 196 3.04 16.12 11.07
N ARG A 197 2.42 15.72 9.95
CA ARG A 197 1.08 16.19 9.59
C ARG A 197 0.03 15.79 10.62
N GLY A 198 0.02 14.54 11.06
CA GLY A 198 -0.91 14.06 12.09
C GLY A 198 -0.71 14.75 13.45
N PHE A 199 0.48 15.28 13.71
CA PHE A 199 0.78 16.09 14.88
C PHE A 199 0.24 17.53 14.78
N ILE A 200 0.40 18.18 13.62
CA ILE A 200 -0.09 19.56 13.39
C ILE A 200 -1.61 19.60 13.17
N GLU A 201 -2.17 18.60 12.50
CA GLU A 201 -3.58 18.52 12.13
C GLU A 201 -4.24 17.31 12.82
N PRO A 202 -4.87 17.49 14.00
CA PRO A 202 -5.45 16.38 14.75
C PRO A 202 -6.46 15.53 13.96
N ALA A 203 -7.22 16.16 13.04
CA ALA A 203 -8.14 15.47 12.14
C ALA A 203 -7.45 14.48 11.19
N MET A 204 -6.15 14.67 10.93
CA MET A 204 -5.33 13.84 10.06
C MET A 204 -4.53 12.78 10.83
N ARG A 205 -4.56 12.82 12.17
CA ARG A 205 -3.78 11.92 13.02
C ARG A 205 -4.05 10.45 12.71
N LEU A 206 -5.31 10.05 12.64
CA LEU A 206 -5.67 8.64 12.47
C LEU A 206 -5.31 8.11 11.07
N PRO A 207 -5.65 8.77 9.95
CA PRO A 207 -5.17 8.37 8.63
C PRO A 207 -3.64 8.33 8.54
N ALA A 208 -2.95 9.31 9.14
CA ALA A 208 -1.49 9.38 9.13
C ALA A 208 -0.86 8.16 9.81
N VAL A 209 -1.24 7.84 11.06
CA VAL A 209 -0.65 6.70 11.78
C VAL A 209 -1.01 5.36 11.13
N THR A 210 -2.20 5.26 10.50
CA THR A 210 -2.63 4.06 9.78
C THR A 210 -1.71 3.79 8.60
N LEU A 211 -1.44 4.82 7.79
CA LEU A 211 -0.53 4.72 6.66
C LEU A 211 0.92 4.49 7.12
N VAL A 212 1.36 5.10 8.22
CA VAL A 212 2.67 4.81 8.82
C VAL A 212 2.78 3.35 9.25
N GLY A 213 1.73 2.79 9.87
CA GLY A 213 1.67 1.36 10.20
C GLY A 213 1.78 0.48 8.96
N LEU A 214 1.03 0.80 7.90
CA LEU A 214 1.12 0.10 6.61
C LEU A 214 2.55 0.16 6.03
N TRP A 215 3.15 1.35 6.00
CA TRP A 215 4.52 1.57 5.52
C TRP A 215 5.52 0.72 6.30
N PHE A 216 5.44 0.74 7.63
CA PHE A 216 6.34 -0.01 8.48
C PHE A 216 6.18 -1.52 8.31
N GLY A 217 4.95 -2.03 8.14
CA GLY A 217 4.74 -3.45 7.87
C GLY A 217 5.31 -3.90 6.52
N LEU A 218 5.17 -3.08 5.46
CA LEU A 218 5.81 -3.35 4.16
C LEU A 218 7.34 -3.30 4.26
N LEU A 219 7.87 -2.31 4.99
CA LEU A 219 9.30 -2.19 5.23
C LEU A 219 9.85 -3.41 5.99
N LEU A 220 9.17 -3.83 7.06
CA LEU A 220 9.55 -5.01 7.83
C LEU A 220 9.53 -6.27 6.97
N ALA A 221 8.49 -6.46 6.16
CA ALA A 221 8.42 -7.57 5.23
C ALA A 221 9.59 -7.58 4.24
N SER A 222 9.93 -6.42 3.67
CA SER A 222 11.05 -6.29 2.72
C SER A 222 12.42 -6.57 3.33
N LEU A 223 12.56 -6.46 4.66
CA LEU A 223 13.79 -6.80 5.37
C LEU A 223 13.88 -8.28 5.74
N ILE A 224 12.74 -8.97 5.82
CA ILE A 224 12.66 -10.37 6.25
C ILE A 224 12.61 -11.32 5.04
N GLY A 225 12.03 -10.89 3.92
CA GLY A 225 11.83 -11.73 2.74
C GLY A 225 11.87 -10.97 1.42
N HIS A 226 11.52 -11.66 0.33
CA HIS A 226 11.52 -11.13 -1.04
C HIS A 226 10.25 -10.31 -1.32
N TYR A 227 10.12 -9.18 -0.61
CA TYR A 227 9.00 -8.26 -0.77
C TYR A 227 9.47 -6.88 -1.23
N PRO A 228 8.65 -6.19 -2.04
CA PRO A 228 9.02 -4.89 -2.59
C PRO A 228 9.13 -3.83 -1.50
N VAL A 229 10.11 -2.93 -1.63
CA VAL A 229 10.18 -1.72 -0.79
C VAL A 229 9.30 -0.63 -1.43
N PRO A 230 8.19 -0.20 -0.80
CA PRO A 230 7.23 0.69 -1.44
C PRO A 230 7.87 2.02 -1.86
N LEU A 231 7.53 2.51 -3.06
CA LEU A 231 8.01 3.78 -3.65
C LEU A 231 9.51 3.89 -3.92
N LEU A 232 10.34 2.94 -3.45
CA LEU A 232 11.77 2.89 -3.70
C LEU A 232 12.11 1.93 -4.84
N GLY A 233 11.51 0.74 -4.83
CA GLY A 233 11.66 -0.23 -5.91
C GLY A 233 10.80 0.06 -7.12
N TYR A 234 11.13 -0.59 -8.23
CA TYR A 234 10.38 -0.56 -9.46
C TYR A 234 8.95 -1.08 -9.24
N GLY A 235 7.96 -0.30 -9.66
CA GLY A 235 6.57 -0.73 -9.65
C GLY A 235 5.58 0.42 -9.70
N ALA A 236 4.59 0.33 -10.58
CA ALA A 236 3.52 1.32 -10.66
C ALA A 236 2.54 1.25 -9.48
N SER A 237 2.28 0.04 -8.96
CA SER A 237 1.25 -0.23 -7.95
C SER A 237 1.42 0.60 -6.69
N ALA A 238 2.63 0.61 -6.10
CA ALA A 238 2.89 1.37 -4.89
C ALA A 238 2.77 2.88 -5.14
N VAL A 239 3.31 3.40 -6.25
CA VAL A 239 3.23 4.83 -6.58
C VAL A 239 1.78 5.28 -6.70
N LEU A 240 0.97 4.55 -7.45
CA LEU A 240 -0.44 4.87 -7.63
C LEU A 240 -1.26 4.68 -6.35
N GLY A 241 -1.02 3.60 -5.60
CA GLY A 241 -1.78 3.30 -4.39
C GLY A 241 -1.52 4.28 -3.25
N TRP A 242 -0.25 4.68 -3.05
CA TRP A 242 0.09 5.73 -2.10
C TRP A 242 -0.47 7.09 -2.52
N ALA A 243 -0.40 7.43 -3.81
CA ALA A 243 -1.00 8.67 -4.30
C ALA A 243 -2.52 8.70 -4.11
N LEU A 244 -3.21 7.57 -4.36
CA LEU A 244 -4.65 7.44 -4.14
C LEU A 244 -5.01 7.61 -2.66
N ALA A 245 -4.26 6.98 -1.75
CA ALA A 245 -4.45 7.13 -0.30
C ALA A 245 -4.26 8.57 0.16
N LEU A 246 -3.16 9.21 -0.25
CA LEU A 246 -2.87 10.60 0.08
C LEU A 246 -3.93 11.54 -0.48
N ALA A 247 -4.36 11.34 -1.74
CA ALA A 247 -5.43 12.15 -2.33
C ALA A 247 -6.75 11.99 -1.56
N TRP A 248 -7.08 10.78 -1.09
CA TRP A 248 -8.26 10.53 -0.23
C TRP A 248 -8.14 11.17 1.15
N MET A 249 -6.93 11.19 1.71
CA MET A 249 -6.64 11.86 2.98
C MET A 249 -6.91 13.36 2.89
N GLU A 250 -6.75 13.97 1.71
CA GLU A 250 -7.07 15.38 1.51
C GLU A 250 -8.57 15.66 1.33
N VAL A 251 -9.40 14.67 1.00
CA VAL A 251 -10.84 14.89 0.80
C VAL A 251 -11.47 15.30 2.15
N PRO A 252 -12.29 16.36 2.20
CA PRO A 252 -13.03 16.70 3.42
C PRO A 252 -13.76 15.48 3.96
N ALA A 253 -13.80 15.31 5.28
CA ALA A 253 -14.59 14.22 5.85
C ALA A 253 -16.01 14.44 5.32
N VAL A 254 -16.55 13.44 4.62
CA VAL A 254 -17.94 13.51 4.16
C VAL A 254 -18.76 13.54 5.44
N GLU A 255 -19.23 14.73 5.82
CA GLU A 255 -20.26 14.87 6.84
C GLU A 255 -21.46 14.06 6.37
N ALA A 256 -21.61 12.88 6.97
CA ALA A 256 -22.87 12.19 7.20
C ALA A 256 -23.86 12.15 6.01
N THR A 257 -23.42 11.83 4.79
CA THR A 257 -24.36 11.40 3.72
C THR A 257 -24.75 9.92 3.83
N LEU A 258 -24.47 9.30 4.98
CA LEU A 258 -24.91 7.94 5.36
C LEU A 258 -25.67 7.94 6.69
N ARG A 259 -26.30 9.06 7.06
CA ARG A 259 -27.36 9.11 8.09
C ARG A 259 -28.76 9.07 7.45
N ALA A 260 -28.95 8.19 6.47
CA ALA A 260 -30.27 7.85 5.94
C ALA A 260 -30.43 6.34 5.97
#